data_AF-K0Z397-F1
#
_entry.id   AF-K0Z397-F1
#
_cell.length_a   1.000
_cell.length_b   1.000
_cell.length_c   1.000
_cell.angle_alpha   90.00
_cell.angle_beta   90.00
_cell.angle_gamma   90.00
#
_symmetry.space_group_name_H-M   'P 1'
#
loop_
_entity.id
_entity.type
_entity.pdbx_description
1 polymer ?
#
loop_
_entity_poly.entity_id
_entity_poly.type
_entity_poly.pdbx_seq_one_letter_code
_entity_poly.pdbx_strand_id
1 'polypeptide(L)'
;DIPFETFLGFDGDKVPDIDLNFSGEDQPSAHLDVRDIFGEEYAFRAGTVGTVAAKTAYGFVKGYERDYGKFYRDAEVERLAQGAAGVKRTTGQHPGGIVVIPNYMDVYDFTPVQYPADDVTAEWQTTHFNFHDIDENVLKLDVLGHDDPTMIRKLQDLSGIDPNEIPMDDEGVMALFSGTDVLGVTPEQIGTPTGMLGIPEFGTNFVRGMVDETHPTTFAELLQLSGLSHGTDVWLGNAQDLIKQGIADLSTVIGCRDDIMVYLMHAGLEPKMAFTIMERVRKGLWLKISEEERNGYIEAMKANKVPEWYIESCGKIKYMFPKAHAAAYVMMALRVAYFKVHHPIYYYCAYFSIRAKAFDIKTMGAGLDAIKRRMEEIAEKRKNNEASNVEIDLYTTLEIVNEMWERGFKFGKLDLYRSDATEFIIDGDTLIPPFVAMDGLGENVAKQLVRAREEGEFLS
;
A
#
# COMPACT_ATOMS: atom_id res chain seq x y z
N ASP A 1 -19.47 13.67 0.90
CA ASP A 1 -20.24 13.49 2.13
C ASP A 1 -19.78 12.19 2.79
N ILE A 2 -19.30 12.25 4.04
CA ILE A 2 -18.74 11.11 4.79
C ILE A 2 -19.42 11.11 6.17
N PRO A 3 -20.23 10.10 6.50
CA PRO A 3 -20.92 10.07 7.79
C PRO A 3 -19.95 9.80 8.94
N PHE A 4 -20.10 10.54 10.04
CA PHE A 4 -19.26 10.42 11.22
C PHE A 4 -19.38 9.03 11.87
N GLU A 5 -20.56 8.42 11.76
CA GLU A 5 -20.89 7.10 12.31
C GLU A 5 -20.06 5.98 11.69
N THR A 6 -19.46 6.19 10.51
CA THR A 6 -18.44 5.27 9.99
C THR A 6 -17.28 5.08 10.98
N PHE A 7 -16.96 6.12 11.77
CA PHE A 7 -15.90 6.09 12.77
C PHE A 7 -16.37 5.44 14.09
N LEU A 8 -17.32 6.03 14.81
CA LEU A 8 -17.74 5.58 16.16
C LEU A 8 -19.00 4.70 16.21
N GLY A 9 -19.66 4.46 15.08
CA GLY A 9 -21.02 3.91 15.10
C GLY A 9 -22.04 4.92 15.60
N PHE A 10 -23.24 4.44 15.93
CA PHE A 10 -24.34 5.28 16.41
C PHE A 10 -24.37 5.39 17.94
N ASP A 11 -24.02 4.32 18.65
CA ASP A 11 -24.13 4.23 20.11
C ASP A 11 -22.77 4.33 20.83
N GLY A 12 -21.68 4.55 20.10
CA GLY A 12 -20.32 4.52 20.66
C GLY A 12 -19.88 3.13 21.12
N ASP A 13 -20.50 2.09 20.59
CA ASP A 13 -20.23 0.68 20.86
C ASP A 13 -19.06 0.11 20.04
N LYS A 14 -18.45 0.94 19.20
CA LYS A 14 -17.24 0.64 18.46
C LYS A 14 -16.06 1.42 19.03
N VAL A 15 -14.95 0.73 19.26
CA VAL A 15 -13.65 1.33 19.58
C VAL A 15 -12.86 1.45 18.28
N PRO A 16 -12.73 2.65 17.69
CA PRO A 16 -11.89 2.84 16.50
C PRO A 16 -10.45 3.16 16.89
N ASP A 17 -9.55 2.87 15.96
CA ASP A 17 -8.16 3.32 16.00
C ASP A 17 -8.02 4.66 15.25
N ILE A 18 -6.95 5.40 15.54
CA ILE A 18 -6.54 6.58 14.76
C ILE A 18 -5.29 6.20 13.96
N ASP A 19 -5.42 6.22 12.64
CA ASP A 19 -4.36 5.93 11.68
C ASP A 19 -3.72 7.23 11.16
N LEU A 20 -2.39 7.32 11.23
CA LEU A 20 -1.61 8.44 10.72
C LEU A 20 -0.44 7.92 9.90
N ASN A 21 -0.32 8.42 8.66
CA ASN A 21 0.82 8.14 7.79
C ASN A 21 1.90 9.21 7.97
N PHE A 22 3.02 8.81 8.55
CA PHE A 22 4.25 9.60 8.64
C PHE A 22 5.23 9.20 7.55
N SER A 23 6.20 10.07 7.24
CA SER A 23 7.37 9.65 6.49
C SER A 23 8.08 8.52 7.24
N GLY A 24 8.58 7.51 6.54
CA GLY A 24 9.35 6.42 7.14
C GLY A 24 10.57 6.91 7.94
N GLU A 25 11.14 8.06 7.58
CA GLU A 25 12.27 8.68 8.29
C GLU A 25 11.84 9.34 9.61
N ASP A 26 10.64 9.95 9.64
CA ASP A 26 10.11 10.66 10.80
C ASP A 26 9.34 9.72 11.76
N GLN A 27 8.92 8.55 11.27
CA GLN A 27 8.10 7.59 12.00
C GLN A 27 8.68 7.20 13.37
N PRO A 28 9.98 6.86 13.50
CA PRO A 28 10.55 6.50 14.81
C PRO A 28 10.47 7.66 15.82
N SER A 29 10.68 8.89 15.37
CA SER A 29 10.56 10.09 16.21
C SER A 29 9.12 10.31 16.67
N ALA A 30 8.15 10.15 15.77
CA ALA A 30 6.73 10.24 16.12
C ALA A 30 6.30 9.16 17.14
N HIS A 31 6.90 7.97 17.07
CA HIS A 31 6.68 6.96 18.11
C HIS A 31 7.20 7.41 19.47
N LEU A 32 8.40 8.00 19.51
CA LEU A 32 8.99 8.52 20.73
C LEU A 32 8.17 9.66 21.33
N ASP A 33 7.63 10.56 20.51
CA ASP A 33 6.75 11.63 20.97
C ASP A 33 5.51 11.06 21.69
N VAL A 34 4.92 9.97 21.17
CA VAL A 34 3.80 9.28 21.85
C VAL A 34 4.26 8.75 23.22
N ARG A 35 5.45 8.16 23.31
CA ARG A 35 6.01 7.70 24.60
C ARG A 35 6.23 8.85 25.58
N ASP A 36 6.71 9.99 25.09
CA ASP A 36 6.98 11.15 25.93
C ASP A 36 5.69 11.80 26.44
N ILE A 37 4.62 11.77 25.63
CA ILE A 37 3.29 12.27 26.01
C ILE A 37 2.65 11.40 27.10
N PHE A 38 2.67 10.08 26.94
CA PHE A 38 1.96 9.17 27.84
C PHE A 38 2.81 8.63 29.00
N GLY A 39 4.13 8.55 28.81
CA GLY A 39 5.09 7.92 29.71
C GLY A 39 5.47 6.50 29.27
N GLU A 40 6.73 6.13 29.50
CA GLU A 40 7.30 4.82 29.14
C GLU A 40 6.56 3.63 29.77
N GLU A 41 5.97 3.81 30.95
CA GLU A 41 5.20 2.78 31.65
C GLU A 41 3.78 2.57 31.07
N TYR A 42 3.33 3.48 30.19
CA TYR A 42 1.95 3.52 29.68
C TYR A 42 1.84 3.41 28.15
N ALA A 43 2.97 3.41 27.43
CA ALA A 43 3.01 3.30 25.98
C ALA A 43 3.89 2.12 25.55
N PHE A 44 3.29 1.14 24.88
CA PHE A 44 3.97 -0.07 24.42
C PHE A 44 3.78 -0.25 22.91
N ARG A 45 4.76 -0.86 22.23
CA ARG A 45 4.52 -1.31 20.86
C ARG A 45 3.56 -2.50 20.87
N ALA A 46 2.62 -2.53 19.94
CA ALA A 46 1.86 -3.75 19.72
C ALA A 46 2.82 -4.85 19.25
N GLY A 47 2.83 -5.98 19.95
CA GLY A 47 3.63 -7.15 19.58
C GLY A 47 3.00 -7.95 18.43
N THR A 48 3.84 -8.65 17.68
CA THR A 48 3.41 -9.59 16.64
C THR A 48 3.99 -10.97 16.86
N VAL A 49 3.20 -12.01 16.56
CA VAL A 49 3.66 -13.41 16.58
C VAL A 49 3.87 -13.90 15.15
N GLY A 50 5.14 -14.08 14.77
CA GLY A 50 5.50 -14.66 13.48
C GLY A 50 5.28 -16.17 13.47
N THR A 51 4.43 -16.66 12.58
CA THR A 51 4.12 -18.09 12.44
C THR A 51 4.77 -18.70 11.19
N VAL A 52 4.85 -20.03 11.16
CA VAL A 52 5.32 -20.75 9.96
C VAL A 52 4.26 -20.63 8.87
N ALA A 53 4.55 -19.82 7.83
CA ALA A 53 3.71 -19.72 6.64
C ALA A 53 3.84 -20.97 5.74
N ALA A 54 2.86 -21.19 4.86
CA ALA A 54 2.78 -22.37 4.00
C ALA A 54 4.07 -22.63 3.18
N LYS A 55 4.66 -21.60 2.58
CA LYS A 55 5.92 -21.71 1.82
C LYS A 55 7.09 -22.15 2.70
N THR A 56 7.20 -21.60 3.90
CA THR A 56 8.24 -21.97 4.87
C THR A 56 8.05 -23.40 5.37
N ALA A 57 6.80 -23.80 5.67
CA ALA A 57 6.48 -25.16 6.09
C ALA A 57 6.89 -26.18 5.01
N TYR A 58 6.58 -25.89 3.73
CA TYR A 58 7.02 -26.72 2.62
C TYR A 58 8.56 -26.83 2.55
N GLY A 59 9.25 -25.69 2.72
CA GLY A 59 10.71 -25.65 2.80
C GLY A 59 11.29 -26.50 3.94
N PHE A 60 10.65 -26.53 5.12
CA PHE A 60 11.06 -27.38 6.24
C PHE A 60 10.91 -28.87 5.92
N VAL A 61 9.79 -29.28 5.30
CA VAL A 61 9.58 -30.68 4.91
C VAL A 61 10.60 -31.10 3.86
N LYS A 62 10.87 -30.26 2.84
CA LYS A 62 11.90 -30.53 1.83
C LYS A 62 13.33 -30.54 2.42
N GLY A 63 13.61 -29.68 3.38
CA GLY A 63 14.85 -29.70 4.15
C GLY A 63 15.02 -31.03 4.88
N TYR A 64 13.97 -31.48 5.57
CA TYR A 64 13.96 -32.77 6.26
C TYR A 64 14.14 -33.96 5.31
N GLU A 65 13.49 -33.96 4.15
CA GLU A 65 13.71 -34.96 3.09
C GLU A 65 15.18 -35.07 2.72
N ARG A 66 15.82 -33.93 2.43
CA ARG A 66 17.24 -33.86 2.07
C ARG A 66 18.14 -34.35 3.20
N ASP A 67 17.93 -33.84 4.41
CA ASP A 67 18.82 -34.08 5.54
C ASP A 67 18.76 -35.55 6.02
N TYR A 68 17.64 -36.23 5.82
CA TYR A 68 17.44 -37.64 6.20
C TYR A 68 17.38 -38.62 5.01
N GLY A 69 17.66 -38.16 3.78
CA GLY A 69 17.63 -38.99 2.58
C GLY A 69 16.27 -39.65 2.32
N LYS A 70 15.17 -38.96 2.64
CA LYS A 70 13.80 -39.44 2.44
C LYS A 70 13.20 -38.81 1.20
N PHE A 71 12.27 -39.52 0.59
CA PHE A 71 11.52 -39.05 -0.58
C PHE A 71 10.05 -39.41 -0.41
N TYR A 72 9.26 -38.43 -0.01
CA TYR A 72 7.82 -38.53 0.11
C TYR A 72 7.15 -38.14 -1.21
N ARG A 73 5.92 -38.61 -1.40
CA ARG A 73 5.08 -38.15 -2.51
C ARG A 73 4.60 -36.73 -2.21
N ASP A 74 4.30 -35.94 -3.24
CA ASP A 74 3.89 -34.55 -3.06
C ASP A 74 2.68 -34.38 -2.13
N ALA A 75 1.70 -35.29 -2.20
CA ALA A 75 0.56 -35.29 -1.29
C ALA A 75 0.94 -35.45 0.20
N GLU A 76 1.98 -36.24 0.49
CA GLU A 76 2.49 -36.39 1.86
C GLU A 76 3.30 -35.16 2.28
N VAL A 77 4.09 -34.59 1.36
CA VAL A 77 4.80 -33.33 1.60
C VAL A 77 3.81 -32.22 1.96
N GLU A 78 2.73 -32.11 1.21
CA GLU A 78 1.69 -31.11 1.41
C GLU A 78 0.97 -31.32 2.75
N ARG A 79 0.59 -32.56 3.09
CA ARG A 79 0.00 -32.90 4.39
C ARG A 79 0.92 -32.52 5.56
N LEU A 80 2.21 -32.85 5.47
CA LEU A 80 3.20 -32.52 6.49
C LEU A 80 3.41 -31.01 6.61
N ALA A 81 3.48 -30.30 5.48
CA ALA A 81 3.62 -28.85 5.45
C ALA A 81 2.40 -28.16 6.07
N GLN A 82 1.19 -28.61 5.74
CA GLN A 82 -0.04 -28.11 6.36
C GLN A 82 -0.05 -28.32 7.88
N GLY A 83 0.42 -29.48 8.37
CA GLY A 83 0.53 -29.76 9.80
C GLY A 83 1.56 -28.93 10.56
N ALA A 84 2.56 -28.37 9.86
CA ALA A 84 3.57 -27.48 10.44
C ALA A 84 3.20 -25.99 10.32
N ALA A 85 2.27 -25.63 9.45
CA ALA A 85 1.84 -24.25 9.25
C ALA A 85 1.11 -23.71 10.49
N GLY A 86 1.28 -22.41 10.77
CA GLY A 86 0.65 -21.73 11.90
C GLY A 86 1.37 -21.88 13.24
N VAL A 87 2.38 -22.76 13.35
CA VAL A 87 3.22 -22.87 14.55
C VAL A 87 4.01 -21.57 14.76
N LYS A 88 4.08 -21.06 16.00
CA LYS A 88 4.91 -19.89 16.36
C LYS A 88 6.38 -20.16 16.03
N ARG A 89 7.04 -19.18 15.40
CA ARG A 89 8.47 -19.22 15.07
C ARG A 89 9.25 -18.07 15.70
N THR A 90 8.72 -16.85 15.67
CA THR A 90 9.38 -15.63 16.18
C THR A 90 8.36 -14.68 16.80
N THR A 91 8.84 -13.65 17.48
CA THR A 91 8.06 -12.46 17.85
C THR A 91 8.64 -11.23 17.16
N GLY A 92 7.85 -10.18 17.02
CA GLY A 92 8.25 -8.93 16.37
C GLY A 92 7.41 -7.75 16.82
N GLN A 93 7.47 -6.67 16.04
CA GLN A 93 6.75 -5.42 16.30
C GLN A 93 5.64 -5.23 15.27
N HIS A 94 4.55 -4.57 15.67
CA HIS A 94 3.56 -4.03 14.74
C HIS A 94 4.18 -2.87 13.95
N PRO A 95 3.87 -2.71 12.65
CA PRO A 95 4.49 -1.68 11.80
C PRO A 95 4.34 -0.23 12.30
N GLY A 96 3.30 0.06 13.09
CA GLY A 96 3.09 1.41 13.63
C GLY A 96 2.27 1.49 14.91
N GLY A 97 1.79 0.36 15.43
CA GLY A 97 0.80 0.33 16.49
C GLY A 97 1.42 0.59 17.85
N ILE A 98 0.97 1.64 18.53
CA ILE A 98 1.29 1.93 19.93
C ILE A 98 0.04 1.72 20.76
N VAL A 99 0.12 0.81 21.72
CA VAL A 99 -0.91 0.54 22.72
C VAL A 99 -0.72 1.50 23.87
N VAL A 100 -1.80 2.20 24.23
CA VAL A 100 -1.82 3.17 25.34
C VAL A 100 -2.62 2.61 26.50
N ILE A 101 -1.96 2.47 27.65
CA ILE A 101 -2.54 1.96 28.89
C ILE A 101 -3.03 3.13 29.74
N PRO A 102 -4.30 3.12 30.20
CA PRO A 102 -4.79 4.17 31.09
C PRO A 102 -3.98 4.24 32.38
N ASN A 103 -3.65 5.45 32.84
CA ASN A 103 -2.77 5.68 34.00
C ASN A 103 -3.30 5.16 35.35
N TYR A 104 -4.57 4.72 35.40
CA TYR A 104 -5.21 4.12 36.56
C TYR A 104 -5.25 2.59 36.51
N MET A 105 -4.64 1.96 35.49
CA MET A 105 -4.51 0.51 35.30
C MET A 105 -3.06 0.14 35.03
N ASP A 106 -2.75 -1.15 35.17
CA ASP A 106 -1.44 -1.71 34.85
C ASP A 106 -1.50 -2.42 33.49
N VAL A 107 -0.40 -2.41 32.72
CA VAL A 107 -0.30 -3.20 31.47
C VAL A 107 -0.61 -4.67 31.72
N TYR A 108 -0.25 -5.20 32.88
CA TYR A 108 -0.48 -6.59 33.28
C TYR A 108 -1.96 -6.92 33.54
N ASP A 109 -2.84 -5.92 33.64
CA ASP A 109 -4.29 -6.14 33.64
C ASP A 109 -4.79 -6.61 32.25
N PHE A 110 -4.01 -6.40 31.20
CA PHE A 110 -4.34 -6.72 29.81
C PHE A 110 -3.44 -7.79 29.21
N THR A 111 -2.12 -7.64 29.36
CA THR A 111 -1.15 -8.49 28.67
C THR A 111 0.23 -8.47 29.36
N PRO A 112 0.98 -9.58 29.34
CA PRO A 112 2.40 -9.53 29.64
C PRO A 112 3.14 -8.63 28.64
N VAL A 113 4.34 -8.18 29.00
CA VAL A 113 5.24 -7.44 28.10
C VAL A 113 6.51 -8.23 27.85
N GLN A 114 7.12 -8.00 26.68
CA GLN A 114 8.40 -8.60 26.31
C GLN A 114 9.18 -7.67 25.39
N TYR A 115 10.39 -8.08 25.00
CA TYR A 115 11.09 -7.45 23.88
C TYR A 115 10.82 -8.20 22.56
N PRO A 116 10.77 -7.49 21.43
CA PRO A 116 10.59 -8.10 20.11
C PRO A 116 11.81 -8.96 19.77
N ALA A 117 11.59 -10.18 19.30
CA ALA A 117 12.64 -11.16 19.02
C ALA A 117 13.60 -11.41 20.21
N ASP A 118 13.14 -11.13 21.44
CA ASP A 118 13.90 -11.21 22.69
C ASP A 118 15.16 -10.30 22.73
N ASP A 119 15.20 -9.25 21.90
CA ASP A 119 16.28 -8.28 21.90
C ASP A 119 16.14 -7.27 23.06
N VAL A 120 16.86 -7.52 24.15
CA VAL A 120 16.88 -6.66 25.34
C VAL A 120 17.50 -5.27 25.11
N THR A 121 18.10 -5.03 23.95
CA THR A 121 18.64 -3.71 23.56
C THR A 121 17.66 -2.88 22.74
N ALA A 122 16.50 -3.46 22.37
CA ALA A 122 15.48 -2.74 21.62
C ALA A 122 14.93 -1.56 22.42
N GLU A 123 14.69 -0.45 21.72
CA GLU A 123 14.22 0.80 22.33
C GLU A 123 12.80 0.70 22.92
N TRP A 124 12.02 -0.28 22.47
CA TRP A 124 10.62 -0.46 22.84
C TRP A 124 10.33 -1.87 23.36
N GLN A 125 9.58 -1.93 24.46
CA GLN A 125 8.86 -3.14 24.85
C GLN A 125 7.61 -3.32 23.99
N THR A 126 7.24 -4.58 23.79
CA THR A 126 6.05 -5.00 23.05
C THR A 126 5.05 -5.72 23.94
N THR A 127 3.76 -5.59 23.65
CA THR A 127 2.72 -6.47 24.21
C THR A 127 3.01 -7.93 23.86
N HIS A 128 2.78 -8.87 24.78
CA HIS A 128 2.98 -10.29 24.52
C HIS A 128 1.83 -10.87 23.69
N PHE A 129 0.61 -10.40 23.93
CA PHE A 129 -0.53 -10.67 23.08
C PHE A 129 -0.46 -9.82 21.81
N ASN A 130 -1.01 -10.36 20.71
CA ASN A 130 -1.23 -9.56 19.51
C ASN A 130 -2.33 -8.54 19.81
N PHE A 131 -2.32 -7.39 19.12
CA PHE A 131 -3.33 -6.35 19.34
C PHE A 131 -4.77 -6.86 19.19
N HIS A 132 -5.03 -7.76 18.22
CA HIS A 132 -6.35 -8.36 18.01
C HIS A 132 -6.91 -9.07 19.26
N ASP A 133 -6.07 -9.55 20.17
CA ASP A 133 -6.52 -10.24 21.38
C ASP A 133 -6.92 -9.25 22.50
N ILE A 134 -6.66 -7.95 22.34
CA ILE A 134 -6.88 -6.89 23.33
C ILE A 134 -7.53 -5.62 22.73
N ASP A 135 -8.00 -5.65 21.48
CA ASP A 135 -8.46 -4.48 20.72
C ASP A 135 -9.75 -3.86 21.27
N GLU A 136 -10.56 -4.64 21.97
CA GLU A 136 -11.75 -4.17 22.70
C GLU A 136 -11.44 -3.57 24.09
N ASN A 137 -10.18 -3.64 24.56
CA ASN A 137 -9.82 -3.27 25.93
C ASN A 137 -8.95 -2.02 26.04
N VAL A 138 -8.09 -1.77 25.06
CA VAL A 138 -7.10 -0.68 25.08
C VAL A 138 -7.09 0.06 23.75
N LEU A 139 -6.81 1.36 23.82
CA LEU A 139 -6.70 2.20 22.61
C LEU A 139 -5.35 1.98 21.93
N LYS A 140 -5.36 2.07 20.60
CA LYS A 140 -4.17 2.03 19.77
C LYS A 140 -4.06 3.28 18.91
N LEU A 141 -2.84 3.80 18.83
CA LEU A 141 -2.43 4.81 17.85
C LEU A 141 -1.63 4.11 16.76
N ASP A 142 -2.13 4.11 15.53
CA ASP A 142 -1.42 3.56 14.38
C ASP A 142 -0.59 4.66 13.71
N VAL A 143 0.64 4.81 14.21
CA VAL A 143 1.65 5.74 13.69
C VAL A 143 2.43 4.99 12.61
N LEU A 144 1.90 4.97 11.39
CA LEU A 144 2.40 4.18 10.26
C LEU A 144 3.47 4.93 9.47
N GLY A 145 4.43 4.20 8.89
CA GLY A 145 5.42 4.72 7.95
C GLY A 145 4.93 4.53 6.52
N HIS A 146 4.99 5.58 5.71
CA HIS A 146 4.53 5.56 4.32
C HIS A 146 5.43 6.42 3.43
N ASP A 147 5.55 6.03 2.17
CA ASP A 147 6.37 6.74 1.17
C ASP A 147 5.71 8.02 0.65
N ASP A 148 4.42 8.21 0.87
CA ASP A 148 3.64 9.31 0.29
C ASP A 148 4.01 10.65 0.95
N PRO A 149 4.03 10.75 2.29
CA PRO A 149 4.58 11.92 2.96
C PRO A 149 6.02 12.21 2.58
N THR A 150 6.89 11.19 2.49
CA THR A 150 8.30 11.36 2.08
C THR A 150 8.40 11.92 0.67
N MET A 151 7.60 11.38 -0.27
CA MET A 151 7.61 11.80 -1.67
C MET A 151 7.09 13.23 -1.82
N ILE A 152 5.99 13.58 -1.17
CA ILE A 152 5.44 14.93 -1.21
C ILE A 152 6.39 15.94 -0.57
N ARG A 153 7.02 15.61 0.56
CA ARG A 153 8.04 16.46 1.20
C ARG A 153 9.21 16.72 0.26
N LYS A 154 9.77 15.67 -0.35
CA LYS A 154 10.85 15.82 -1.33
C LYS A 154 10.45 16.69 -2.53
N LEU A 155 9.23 16.51 -3.04
CA LEU A 155 8.71 17.32 -4.14
C LEU A 155 8.53 18.79 -3.75
N GLN A 156 8.07 19.06 -2.52
CA GLN A 156 8.02 20.41 -1.95
C GLN A 156 9.43 21.00 -1.81
N ASP A 157 10.39 20.27 -1.26
CA ASP A 157 11.77 20.73 -1.07
C ASP A 157 12.47 21.04 -2.41
N LEU A 158 12.19 20.26 -3.45
CA LEU A 158 12.74 20.46 -4.79
C LEU A 158 12.10 21.64 -5.53
N SER A 159 10.81 21.88 -5.34
CA SER A 159 10.04 22.84 -6.14
C SER A 159 9.74 24.17 -5.45
N GLY A 160 9.74 24.19 -4.12
CA GLY A 160 9.22 25.30 -3.31
C GLY A 160 7.70 25.46 -3.31
N ILE A 161 6.96 24.54 -3.93
CA ILE A 161 5.49 24.58 -4.02
C ILE A 161 4.87 23.96 -2.78
N ASP A 162 3.93 24.66 -2.13
CA ASP A 162 3.14 24.09 -1.03
C ASP A 162 2.14 23.05 -1.58
N PRO A 163 2.24 21.76 -1.20
CA PRO A 163 1.33 20.71 -1.67
C PRO A 163 -0.14 20.94 -1.31
N ASN A 164 -0.42 21.81 -0.33
CA ASN A 164 -1.80 22.16 0.05
C ASN A 164 -2.46 23.15 -0.92
N GLU A 165 -1.68 23.86 -1.74
CA GLU A 165 -2.18 24.80 -2.75
C GLU A 165 -2.46 24.13 -4.11
N ILE A 166 -2.10 22.85 -4.27
CA ILE A 166 -2.34 22.09 -5.51
C ILE A 166 -3.84 21.83 -5.72
N PRO A 167 -4.43 22.19 -6.87
CA PRO A 167 -5.84 21.96 -7.16
C PRO A 167 -6.14 20.46 -7.38
N MET A 168 -7.26 20.00 -6.83
CA MET A 168 -7.71 18.59 -6.94
C MET A 168 -8.45 18.30 -8.25
N ASP A 169 -8.68 19.33 -9.06
CA ASP A 169 -9.38 19.32 -10.34
C ASP A 169 -8.50 19.88 -11.48
N ASP A 170 -7.17 19.89 -11.31
CA ASP A 170 -6.22 20.29 -12.36
C ASP A 170 -6.47 19.50 -13.66
N GLU A 171 -6.78 20.20 -14.76
CA GLU A 171 -7.13 19.57 -16.03
C GLU A 171 -6.00 18.69 -16.58
N GLY A 172 -4.74 19.10 -16.37
CA GLY A 172 -3.57 18.34 -16.82
C GLY A 172 -3.38 17.05 -16.03
N VAL A 173 -3.60 17.10 -14.71
CA VAL A 173 -3.57 15.90 -13.85
C VAL A 173 -4.72 14.97 -14.18
N MET A 174 -5.94 15.49 -14.32
CA MET A 174 -7.11 14.67 -14.64
C MET A 174 -7.00 14.03 -16.03
N ALA A 175 -6.31 14.66 -16.98
CA ALA A 175 -6.03 14.09 -18.30
C ALA A 175 -5.19 12.80 -18.25
N LEU A 176 -4.40 12.54 -17.19
CA LEU A 176 -3.66 11.29 -17.03
C LEU A 176 -4.56 10.06 -16.94
N PHE A 177 -5.78 10.22 -16.44
CA PHE A 177 -6.75 9.13 -16.33
C PHE A 177 -7.45 8.83 -17.65
N SER A 178 -7.40 9.74 -18.63
CA SER A 178 -8.04 9.59 -19.93
C SER A 178 -7.06 9.24 -21.06
N GLY A 179 -5.75 9.31 -20.82
CA GLY A 179 -4.76 9.02 -21.86
C GLY A 179 -3.33 9.37 -21.49
N THR A 180 -2.45 9.35 -22.49
CA THR A 180 -1.02 9.64 -22.36
C THR A 180 -0.61 10.98 -22.98
N ASP A 181 -1.54 11.65 -23.69
CA ASP A 181 -1.25 12.86 -24.47
C ASP A 181 -0.65 14.00 -23.63
N VAL A 182 -1.13 14.18 -22.40
CA VAL A 182 -0.62 15.22 -21.48
C VAL A 182 0.85 14.99 -21.09
N LEU A 183 1.34 13.75 -21.18
CA LEU A 183 2.74 13.42 -20.94
C LEU A 183 3.61 13.63 -22.19
N GLY A 184 3.01 13.84 -23.36
CA GLY A 184 3.72 13.99 -24.64
C GLY A 184 4.23 12.69 -25.24
N VAL A 185 3.65 11.55 -24.88
CA VAL A 185 4.04 10.21 -25.34
C VAL A 185 2.81 9.41 -25.79
N THR A 186 3.01 8.40 -26.64
CA THR A 186 1.94 7.49 -27.09
C THR A 186 1.81 6.28 -26.15
N PRO A 187 0.64 5.61 -26.14
CA PRO A 187 0.44 4.38 -25.39
C PRO A 187 1.46 3.27 -25.72
N GLU A 188 1.87 3.17 -26.99
CA GLU A 188 2.85 2.18 -27.45
C GLU A 188 4.26 2.47 -26.92
N GLN A 189 4.61 3.75 -26.75
CA GLN A 189 5.92 4.14 -26.22
C GLN A 189 6.09 3.67 -24.78
N ILE A 190 5.05 3.79 -23.96
CA ILE A 190 5.09 3.49 -22.52
C ILE A 190 4.37 2.18 -22.12
N GLY A 191 3.80 1.47 -23.10
CA GLY A 191 3.15 0.17 -22.91
C GLY A 191 1.82 0.22 -22.14
N THR A 192 1.13 1.37 -22.10
CA THR A 192 -0.12 1.53 -21.36
C THR A 192 -0.99 2.64 -21.93
N PRO A 193 -2.33 2.51 -21.90
CA PRO A 193 -3.24 3.54 -22.40
C PRO A 193 -3.41 4.74 -21.46
N THR A 194 -2.88 4.69 -20.23
CA THR A 194 -3.09 5.74 -19.20
C THR A 194 -1.77 6.38 -18.77
N GLY A 195 -1.82 7.63 -18.33
CA GLY A 195 -0.67 8.36 -17.78
C GLY A 195 -0.32 8.01 -16.33
N MET A 196 -0.84 6.93 -15.77
CA MET A 196 -0.84 6.68 -14.31
C MET A 196 0.39 5.93 -13.77
N LEU A 197 1.34 5.56 -14.62
CA LEU A 197 2.57 4.86 -14.21
C LEU A 197 3.27 5.54 -13.01
N GLY A 198 3.48 4.80 -11.92
CA GLY A 198 4.17 5.28 -10.71
C GLY A 198 3.37 6.21 -9.79
N ILE A 199 2.13 6.57 -10.15
CA ILE A 199 1.20 7.27 -9.25
C ILE A 199 0.73 6.30 -8.15
N PRO A 200 0.69 6.71 -6.86
CA PRO A 200 0.15 5.88 -5.77
C PRO A 200 -1.24 5.36 -6.12
N GLU A 201 -1.52 4.12 -5.73
CA GLU A 201 -2.78 3.40 -6.01
C GLU A 201 -3.04 3.12 -7.50
N PHE A 202 -3.06 4.16 -8.32
CA PHE A 202 -3.47 4.14 -9.71
C PHE A 202 -2.43 3.59 -10.69
N GLY A 203 -1.15 3.53 -10.31
CA GLY A 203 -0.08 3.08 -11.20
C GLY A 203 0.00 1.57 -11.41
N THR A 204 -0.72 0.77 -10.61
CA THR A 204 -0.70 -0.69 -10.74
C THR A 204 -1.40 -1.15 -12.02
N ASN A 205 -0.98 -2.29 -12.59
CA ASN A 205 -1.63 -2.84 -13.79
C ASN A 205 -3.12 -3.06 -13.61
N PHE A 206 -3.52 -3.48 -12.41
CA PHE A 206 -4.91 -3.73 -12.06
C PHE A 206 -5.74 -2.44 -12.12
N VAL A 207 -5.29 -1.38 -11.44
CA VAL A 207 -6.03 -0.11 -11.40
C VAL A 207 -5.98 0.62 -12.73
N ARG A 208 -4.86 0.57 -13.46
CA ARG A 208 -4.80 1.08 -14.84
C ARG A 208 -5.83 0.40 -15.75
N GLY A 209 -6.04 -0.91 -15.61
CA GLY A 209 -7.10 -1.64 -16.31
C GLY A 209 -8.51 -1.18 -15.91
N MET A 210 -8.73 -0.88 -14.62
CA MET A 210 -10.02 -0.31 -14.16
C MET A 210 -10.26 1.08 -14.74
N VAL A 211 -9.24 1.93 -14.77
CA VAL A 211 -9.30 3.28 -15.35
C VAL A 211 -9.60 3.20 -16.86
N ASP A 212 -8.91 2.31 -17.59
CA ASP A 212 -9.15 2.08 -19.02
C ASP A 212 -10.55 1.54 -19.33
N GLU A 213 -11.16 0.75 -18.43
CA GLU A 213 -12.53 0.29 -18.60
C GLU A 213 -13.59 1.37 -18.24
N THR A 214 -13.26 2.30 -17.33
CA THR A 214 -14.26 3.19 -16.72
C THR A 214 -14.15 4.67 -17.10
N HIS A 215 -12.99 5.11 -17.61
CA HIS A 215 -12.72 6.47 -18.06
C HIS A 215 -13.20 7.55 -17.06
N PRO A 216 -12.70 7.56 -15.82
CA PRO A 216 -13.13 8.51 -14.79
C PRO A 216 -12.74 9.94 -15.19
N THR A 217 -13.63 10.89 -14.92
CA THR A 217 -13.48 12.32 -15.25
C THR A 217 -13.60 13.23 -14.03
N THR A 218 -14.09 12.71 -12.90
CA THR A 218 -14.34 13.48 -11.69
C THR A 218 -13.61 12.92 -10.48
N PHE A 219 -13.33 13.76 -9.49
CA PHE A 219 -12.76 13.34 -8.21
C PHE A 219 -13.61 12.26 -7.51
N ALA A 220 -14.95 12.34 -7.62
CA ALA A 220 -15.87 11.35 -7.06
C ALA A 220 -15.71 9.97 -7.70
N GLU A 221 -15.46 9.90 -9.01
CA GLU A 221 -15.18 8.64 -9.71
C GLU A 221 -13.81 8.08 -9.33
N LEU A 222 -12.81 8.93 -9.10
CA LEU A 222 -11.50 8.49 -8.60
C LEU A 222 -11.57 7.89 -7.19
N LEU A 223 -12.35 8.52 -6.30
CA LEU A 223 -12.67 7.99 -4.97
C LEU A 223 -13.30 6.61 -5.06
N GLN A 224 -14.27 6.47 -5.96
CA GLN A 224 -14.98 5.22 -6.21
C GLN A 224 -14.02 4.13 -6.70
N LEU A 225 -13.16 4.45 -7.67
CA LEU A 225 -12.15 3.51 -8.18
C LEU A 225 -11.13 3.11 -7.12
N SER A 226 -10.68 4.06 -6.28
CA SER A 226 -9.81 3.78 -5.15
C SER A 226 -10.43 2.78 -4.18
N GLY A 227 -11.72 2.92 -3.86
CA GLY A 227 -12.42 1.93 -3.04
C GLY A 227 -12.54 0.56 -3.74
N LEU A 228 -12.90 0.56 -5.03
CA LEU A 228 -13.10 -0.67 -5.81
C LEU A 228 -11.82 -1.46 -6.07
N SER A 229 -10.67 -0.78 -6.12
CA SER A 229 -9.38 -1.43 -6.35
C SER A 229 -8.82 -2.15 -5.13
N HIS A 230 -9.42 -1.94 -3.95
CA HIS A 230 -8.92 -2.46 -2.67
C HIS A 230 -9.85 -3.50 -2.08
N GLY A 231 -9.39 -4.75 -2.10
CA GLY A 231 -10.07 -5.88 -1.51
C GLY A 231 -10.44 -6.95 -2.53
N THR A 232 -10.34 -8.21 -2.10
CA THR A 232 -10.73 -9.35 -2.92
C THR A 232 -12.24 -9.35 -3.15
N ASP A 233 -12.66 -9.68 -4.38
CA ASP A 233 -14.05 -9.78 -4.84
C ASP A 233 -14.87 -8.47 -4.74
N VAL A 234 -14.19 -7.31 -4.72
CA VAL A 234 -14.83 -5.99 -4.84
C VAL A 234 -15.09 -5.64 -6.30
N TRP A 235 -14.04 -5.68 -7.14
CA TRP A 235 -14.13 -5.41 -8.58
C TRP A 235 -14.37 -6.66 -9.43
N LEU A 236 -13.36 -7.55 -9.50
CA LEU A 236 -13.40 -8.77 -10.33
C LEU A 236 -14.51 -9.71 -9.86
N GLY A 237 -15.35 -10.18 -10.80
CA GLY A 237 -16.48 -11.06 -10.48
C GLY A 237 -17.64 -10.40 -9.72
N ASN A 238 -17.59 -9.06 -9.56
CA ASN A 238 -18.57 -8.29 -8.79
C ASN A 238 -18.88 -6.96 -9.50
N ALA A 239 -18.37 -5.81 -9.02
CA ALA A 239 -18.71 -4.50 -9.59
C ALA A 239 -18.42 -4.41 -11.10
N GLN A 240 -17.33 -5.01 -11.58
CA GLN A 240 -16.98 -5.05 -13.00
C GLN A 240 -18.09 -5.72 -13.85
N ASP A 241 -18.60 -6.85 -13.38
CA ASP A 241 -19.63 -7.63 -14.10
C ASP A 241 -20.96 -6.88 -14.11
N LEU A 242 -21.32 -6.23 -12.99
CA LEU A 242 -22.51 -5.41 -12.88
C LEU A 242 -22.49 -4.24 -13.88
N ILE A 243 -21.33 -3.59 -14.02
CA ILE A 243 -21.09 -2.51 -14.98
C ILE A 243 -21.16 -3.04 -16.42
N LYS A 244 -20.45 -4.14 -16.73
CA LYS A 244 -20.44 -4.74 -18.07
C LYS A 244 -21.82 -5.24 -18.53
N GLN A 245 -22.67 -5.67 -17.59
CA GLN A 245 -24.04 -6.12 -17.86
C GLN A 245 -25.04 -4.94 -17.94
N GLY A 246 -24.62 -3.72 -17.63
CA GLY A 246 -25.50 -2.54 -17.58
C GLY A 246 -26.52 -2.59 -16.43
N ILE A 247 -26.27 -3.39 -15.39
CA ILE A 247 -27.12 -3.50 -14.19
C ILE A 247 -26.87 -2.31 -13.26
N ALA A 248 -25.62 -1.86 -13.20
CA ALA A 248 -25.17 -0.68 -12.45
C ALA A 248 -24.15 0.09 -13.29
N ASP A 249 -23.83 1.31 -12.87
CA ASP A 249 -22.76 2.15 -13.40
C ASP A 249 -21.71 2.41 -12.32
N LEU A 250 -20.61 3.10 -12.67
CA LEU A 250 -19.54 3.40 -11.71
C LEU A 250 -20.07 4.16 -10.48
N SER A 251 -21.06 5.03 -10.66
CA SER A 251 -21.61 5.86 -9.57
C SER A 251 -22.54 5.10 -8.61
N THR A 252 -23.03 3.92 -9.01
CA THR A 252 -24.04 3.15 -8.27
C THR A 252 -23.53 1.85 -7.68
N VAL A 253 -22.38 1.33 -8.13
CA VAL A 253 -21.72 0.18 -7.50
C VAL A 253 -21.21 0.52 -6.10
N ILE A 254 -20.91 -0.52 -5.30
CA ILE A 254 -20.43 -0.36 -3.93
C ILE A 254 -18.91 -0.10 -3.96
N GLY A 255 -18.50 1.17 -3.81
CA GLY A 255 -17.10 1.56 -3.82
C GLY A 255 -16.49 1.68 -2.43
N CYS A 256 -17.21 2.28 -1.48
CA CYS A 256 -16.76 2.40 -0.09
C CYS A 256 -17.79 1.79 0.86
N ARG A 257 -17.35 1.42 2.07
CA ARG A 257 -18.26 0.88 3.10
C ARG A 257 -19.36 1.89 3.47
N ASP A 258 -19.02 3.17 3.52
CA ASP A 258 -19.93 4.27 3.84
C ASP A 258 -21.15 4.28 2.92
N ASP A 259 -20.95 3.96 1.64
CA ASP A 259 -22.03 3.96 0.65
C ASP A 259 -23.06 2.86 0.96
N ILE A 260 -22.67 1.75 1.60
CA ILE A 260 -23.61 0.72 2.09
C ILE A 260 -24.53 1.30 3.15
N MET A 261 -23.95 1.89 4.19
CA MET A 261 -24.72 2.44 5.30
C MET A 261 -25.68 3.54 4.81
N VAL A 262 -25.16 4.49 4.04
CA VAL A 262 -25.92 5.62 3.52
C VAL A 262 -27.05 5.14 2.60
N TYR A 263 -26.75 4.23 1.66
CA TYR A 263 -27.75 3.68 0.74
C TYR A 263 -28.89 2.96 1.49
N LEU A 264 -28.55 2.10 2.45
CA LEU A 264 -29.54 1.34 3.22
C LEU A 264 -30.42 2.26 4.09
N MET A 265 -29.84 3.30 4.69
CA MET A 265 -30.60 4.31 5.42
C MET A 265 -31.56 5.06 4.50
N HIS A 266 -31.12 5.45 3.29
CA HIS A 266 -31.99 6.08 2.30
C HIS A 266 -33.11 5.15 1.79
N ALA A 267 -32.86 3.84 1.72
CA ALA A 267 -33.87 2.84 1.38
C ALA A 267 -34.93 2.64 2.49
N GLY A 268 -34.65 3.10 3.72
CA GLY A 268 -35.58 3.05 4.85
C GLY A 268 -35.18 2.06 5.96
N LEU A 269 -33.99 1.45 5.89
CA LEU A 269 -33.50 0.61 6.98
C LEU A 269 -33.17 1.46 8.22
N GLU A 270 -33.32 0.84 9.39
CA GLU A 270 -32.93 1.45 10.64
C GLU A 270 -31.41 1.71 10.67
N PRO A 271 -30.94 2.87 11.13
CA PRO A 271 -29.53 3.27 11.05
C PRO A 271 -28.54 2.27 11.68
N LYS A 272 -28.84 1.73 12.86
CA LYS A 272 -27.97 0.74 13.52
C LYS A 272 -27.88 -0.57 12.72
N MET A 273 -28.99 -1.03 12.12
CA MET A 273 -28.97 -2.17 11.20
C MET A 273 -28.15 -1.90 9.95
N ALA A 274 -28.29 -0.72 9.32
CA ALA A 274 -27.50 -0.33 8.16
C ALA A 274 -26.00 -0.29 8.47
N PHE A 275 -25.63 0.30 9.62
CA PHE A 275 -24.24 0.30 10.13
C PHE A 275 -23.71 -1.12 10.36
N THR A 276 -24.50 -1.98 10.99
CA THR A 276 -24.10 -3.37 11.27
C THR A 276 -23.86 -4.13 9.97
N ILE A 277 -24.76 -4.00 8.99
CA ILE A 277 -24.60 -4.62 7.67
C ILE A 277 -23.32 -4.13 7.00
N MET A 278 -23.06 -2.81 6.98
CA MET A 278 -21.82 -2.24 6.47
C MET A 278 -20.58 -2.86 7.12
N GLU A 279 -20.53 -2.94 8.46
CA GLU A 279 -19.38 -3.50 9.18
C GLU A 279 -19.20 -5.00 8.94
N ARG A 280 -20.27 -5.78 8.75
CA ARG A 280 -20.18 -7.20 8.38
C ARG A 280 -19.62 -7.38 6.97
N VAL A 281 -20.11 -6.59 6.01
CA VAL A 281 -19.69 -6.67 4.60
C VAL A 281 -18.23 -6.26 4.43
N ARG A 282 -17.82 -5.10 4.98
CA ARG A 282 -16.45 -4.59 4.84
C ARG A 282 -15.38 -5.48 5.47
N LYS A 283 -15.77 -6.35 6.43
CA LYS A 283 -14.88 -7.34 7.08
C LYS A 283 -14.94 -8.71 6.41
N GLY A 284 -15.71 -8.89 5.32
CA GLY A 284 -15.88 -10.17 4.65
C GLY A 284 -16.56 -11.22 5.53
N LEU A 285 -17.37 -10.80 6.49
CA LEU A 285 -18.03 -11.69 7.46
C LEU A 285 -19.38 -12.20 6.96
N TRP A 286 -19.89 -11.72 5.82
CA TRP A 286 -21.24 -12.04 5.33
C TRP A 286 -21.53 -13.54 5.22
N LEU A 287 -20.54 -14.34 4.82
CA LEU A 287 -20.67 -15.80 4.73
C LEU A 287 -20.23 -16.54 5.99
N LYS A 288 -19.72 -15.82 7.00
CA LYS A 288 -19.20 -16.36 8.27
C LYS A 288 -20.16 -16.14 9.43
N ILE A 289 -21.05 -15.16 9.34
CA ILE A 289 -22.16 -14.97 10.30
C ILE A 289 -23.17 -16.11 10.20
N SER A 290 -24.01 -16.24 11.24
CA SER A 290 -25.05 -17.26 11.27
C SER A 290 -26.05 -17.07 10.11
N GLU A 291 -26.63 -18.18 9.64
CA GLU A 291 -27.63 -18.14 8.58
C GLU A 291 -28.89 -17.34 9.00
N GLU A 292 -29.27 -17.41 10.27
CA GLU A 292 -30.38 -16.64 10.85
C GLU A 292 -30.11 -15.13 10.80
N GLU A 293 -28.94 -14.68 11.26
CA GLU A 293 -28.53 -13.26 11.22
C GLU A 293 -28.50 -12.75 9.77
N ARG A 294 -27.88 -13.52 8.86
CA ARG A 294 -27.79 -13.17 7.45
C ARG A 294 -29.15 -13.06 6.78
N ASN A 295 -30.03 -14.04 6.99
CA ASN A 295 -31.38 -14.03 6.41
C ASN A 295 -32.20 -12.86 6.97
N GLY A 296 -32.01 -12.51 8.25
CA GLY A 296 -32.60 -11.30 8.83
C GLY A 296 -32.21 -10.02 8.07
N TYR A 297 -30.93 -9.87 7.73
CA TYR A 297 -30.47 -8.72 6.92
C TYR A 297 -31.03 -8.75 5.50
N ILE A 298 -31.03 -9.90 4.84
CA ILE A 298 -31.56 -10.06 3.47
C ILE A 298 -33.05 -9.69 3.42
N GLU A 299 -33.86 -10.19 4.37
CA GLU A 299 -35.29 -9.87 4.43
C GLU A 299 -35.54 -8.39 4.72
N ALA A 300 -34.74 -7.78 5.61
CA ALA A 300 -34.83 -6.34 5.86
C ALA A 300 -34.47 -5.50 4.62
N MET A 301 -33.43 -5.88 3.88
CA MET A 301 -33.05 -5.24 2.62
C MET A 301 -34.16 -5.40 1.57
N LYS A 302 -34.74 -6.60 1.42
CA LYS A 302 -35.85 -6.88 0.49
C LYS A 302 -37.12 -6.11 0.84
N ALA A 303 -37.49 -6.07 2.12
CA ALA A 303 -38.66 -5.32 2.58
C ALA A 303 -38.56 -3.82 2.28
N ASN A 304 -37.33 -3.29 2.24
CA ASN A 304 -37.03 -1.90 1.88
C ASN A 304 -36.66 -1.73 0.39
N LYS A 305 -36.98 -2.71 -0.46
CA LYS A 305 -36.82 -2.66 -1.93
C LYS A 305 -35.37 -2.49 -2.40
N VAL A 306 -34.40 -2.93 -1.61
CA VAL A 306 -33.01 -3.04 -2.07
C VAL A 306 -32.95 -4.12 -3.16
N PRO A 307 -32.38 -3.82 -4.35
CA PRO A 307 -32.29 -4.78 -5.45
C PRO A 307 -31.48 -6.03 -5.09
N GLU A 308 -31.87 -7.19 -5.65
CA GLU A 308 -31.20 -8.46 -5.39
C GLU A 308 -29.69 -8.42 -5.71
N TRP A 309 -29.32 -7.77 -6.82
CA TRP A 309 -27.92 -7.64 -7.22
C TRP A 309 -27.06 -6.94 -6.16
N TYR A 310 -27.63 -5.99 -5.42
CA TYR A 310 -26.92 -5.25 -4.37
C TYR A 310 -26.66 -6.15 -3.16
N ILE A 311 -27.65 -6.97 -2.80
CA ILE A 311 -27.55 -7.96 -1.73
C ILE A 311 -26.50 -9.02 -2.09
N GLU A 312 -26.52 -9.52 -3.33
CA GLU A 312 -25.52 -10.46 -3.83
C GLU A 312 -24.11 -9.86 -3.84
N SER A 313 -23.97 -8.60 -4.25
CA SER A 313 -22.70 -7.87 -4.25
C SER A 313 -22.12 -7.76 -2.84
N CYS A 314 -22.95 -7.41 -1.84
CA CYS A 314 -22.56 -7.38 -0.42
C CYS A 314 -21.99 -8.73 0.05
N GLY A 315 -22.52 -9.85 -0.44
CA GLY A 315 -22.06 -11.19 -0.05
C GLY A 315 -20.72 -11.63 -0.65
N LYS A 316 -20.25 -10.95 -1.70
CA LYS A 316 -18.97 -11.27 -2.37
C LYS A 316 -17.78 -10.63 -1.66
N ILE A 317 -17.92 -9.35 -1.32
CA ILE A 317 -16.87 -8.48 -0.76
C ILE A 317 -16.15 -9.15 0.43
N LYS A 318 -14.81 -9.23 0.36
CA LYS A 318 -13.97 -9.77 1.45
C LYS A 318 -13.36 -8.69 2.34
N TYR A 319 -13.15 -7.51 1.79
CA TYR A 319 -12.61 -6.35 2.47
C TYR A 319 -13.01 -5.10 1.70
N MET A 320 -13.25 -3.96 2.38
CA MET A 320 -13.55 -2.70 1.71
C MET A 320 -13.17 -1.48 2.55
N PHE A 321 -12.69 -0.43 1.88
CA PHE A 321 -12.23 0.81 2.49
C PHE A 321 -13.36 1.71 3.02
N PRO A 322 -13.10 2.52 4.08
CA PRO A 322 -13.84 3.74 4.33
C PRO A 322 -13.53 4.83 3.31
N LYS A 323 -14.54 5.63 2.99
CA LYS A 323 -14.47 6.75 2.05
C LYS A 323 -13.45 7.80 2.44
N ALA A 324 -13.26 8.04 3.74
CA ALA A 324 -12.23 8.95 4.25
C ALA A 324 -10.80 8.49 3.89
N HIS A 325 -10.54 7.18 3.94
CA HIS A 325 -9.23 6.62 3.58
C HIS A 325 -9.01 6.72 2.07
N ALA A 326 -10.00 6.32 1.26
CA ALA A 326 -9.95 6.51 -0.19
C ALA A 326 -9.69 7.99 -0.54
N ALA A 327 -10.37 8.94 0.11
CA ALA A 327 -10.16 10.37 -0.11
C ALA A 327 -8.74 10.84 0.21
N ALA A 328 -8.20 10.45 1.37
CA ALA A 328 -6.85 10.82 1.76
C ALA A 328 -5.81 10.33 0.73
N TYR A 329 -5.94 9.08 0.28
CA TYR A 329 -5.02 8.48 -0.69
C TYR A 329 -5.16 9.07 -2.09
N VAL A 330 -6.38 9.30 -2.57
CA VAL A 330 -6.60 9.97 -3.86
C VAL A 330 -6.05 11.39 -3.84
N MET A 331 -6.21 12.14 -2.74
CA MET A 331 -5.61 13.47 -2.62
C MET A 331 -4.08 13.42 -2.69
N MET A 332 -3.42 12.45 -2.03
CA MET A 332 -1.97 12.28 -2.16
C MET A 332 -1.56 11.91 -3.58
N ALA A 333 -2.29 10.99 -4.22
CA ALA A 333 -2.03 10.57 -5.58
C ALA A 333 -2.11 11.74 -6.57
N LEU A 334 -3.12 12.61 -6.46
CA LEU A 334 -3.27 13.80 -7.29
C LEU A 334 -2.16 14.83 -7.05
N ARG A 335 -1.74 15.02 -5.80
CA ARG A 335 -0.59 15.89 -5.49
C ARG A 335 0.69 15.37 -6.13
N VAL A 336 0.97 14.07 -6.05
CA VAL A 336 2.13 13.46 -6.74
C VAL A 336 1.99 13.61 -8.27
N ALA A 337 0.79 13.37 -8.80
CA ALA A 337 0.52 13.46 -10.23
C ALA A 337 0.67 14.88 -10.79
N TYR A 338 0.39 15.91 -10.00
CA TYR A 338 0.66 17.32 -10.35
C TYR A 338 2.13 17.52 -10.73
N PHE A 339 3.06 17.01 -9.92
CA PHE A 339 4.49 17.08 -10.24
C PHE A 339 4.86 16.20 -11.44
N LYS A 340 4.19 15.07 -11.65
CA LYS A 340 4.42 14.24 -12.85
C LYS A 340 4.10 14.99 -14.15
N VAL A 341 3.03 15.77 -14.15
CA VAL A 341 2.60 16.56 -15.32
C VAL A 341 3.45 17.82 -15.46
N HIS A 342 3.49 18.66 -14.42
CA HIS A 342 3.99 20.03 -14.50
C HIS A 342 5.48 20.16 -14.17
N HIS A 343 6.05 19.21 -13.41
CA HIS A 343 7.45 19.21 -12.97
C HIS A 343 8.12 17.83 -13.10
N PRO A 344 8.12 17.23 -14.31
CA PRO A 344 8.44 15.81 -14.52
C PRO A 344 9.80 15.37 -13.96
N ILE A 345 10.84 16.17 -14.10
CA ILE A 345 12.17 15.83 -13.58
C ILE A 345 12.19 15.74 -12.04
N TYR A 346 11.39 16.56 -11.35
CA TYR A 346 11.23 16.49 -9.88
C TYR A 346 10.46 15.23 -9.48
N TYR A 347 9.40 14.89 -10.22
CA TYR A 347 8.68 13.63 -10.05
C TYR A 347 9.60 12.41 -10.18
N TYR A 348 10.37 12.33 -11.27
CA TYR A 348 11.28 11.20 -11.49
C TYR A 348 12.37 11.14 -10.42
N CYS A 349 12.97 12.28 -10.08
CA CYS A 349 13.94 12.37 -9.00
C CYS A 349 13.39 11.81 -7.67
N ALA A 350 12.18 12.24 -7.29
CA ALA A 350 11.54 11.78 -6.06
C ALA A 350 11.15 10.29 -6.13
N TYR A 351 10.56 9.85 -7.24
CA TYR A 351 10.17 8.46 -7.44
C TYR A 351 11.35 7.50 -7.30
N PHE A 352 12.46 7.76 -8.01
CA PHE A 352 13.62 6.89 -7.98
C PHE A 352 14.39 6.95 -6.66
N SER A 353 14.30 8.04 -5.91
CA SER A 353 14.95 8.15 -4.59
C SER A 353 14.19 7.44 -3.48
N ILE A 354 12.85 7.33 -3.60
CA ILE A 354 11.98 6.91 -2.48
C ILE A 354 11.27 5.59 -2.76
N ARG A 355 10.75 5.38 -3.98
CA ARG A 355 9.83 4.26 -4.28
C ARG A 355 10.45 3.14 -5.08
N ALA A 356 11.46 3.42 -5.89
CA ALA A 356 12.12 2.40 -6.68
C ALA A 356 12.87 1.42 -5.77
N LYS A 357 12.58 0.11 -5.94
CA LYS A 357 13.08 -0.95 -5.05
C LYS A 357 14.26 -1.73 -5.63
N ALA A 358 14.52 -1.59 -6.92
CA ALA A 358 15.60 -2.27 -7.61
C ALA A 358 16.08 -1.44 -8.80
N PHE A 359 17.38 -1.46 -9.05
CA PHE A 359 18.02 -0.66 -10.09
C PHE A 359 18.89 -1.54 -10.99
N ASP A 360 19.06 -1.09 -12.23
CA ASP A 360 20.07 -1.57 -13.15
C ASP A 360 20.62 -0.36 -13.88
N ILE A 361 21.58 0.33 -13.26
CA ILE A 361 22.12 1.61 -13.77
C ILE A 361 22.62 1.47 -15.20
N LYS A 362 23.19 0.30 -15.54
CA LYS A 362 23.71 0.03 -16.89
C LYS A 362 22.57 0.07 -17.90
N THR A 363 21.46 -0.59 -17.63
CA THR A 363 20.28 -0.57 -18.51
C THR A 363 19.62 0.81 -18.51
N MET A 364 19.47 1.44 -17.34
CA MET A 364 18.83 2.75 -17.18
C MET A 364 19.54 3.86 -17.97
N GLY A 365 20.87 3.81 -18.07
CA GLY A 365 21.69 4.78 -18.83
C GLY A 365 21.93 4.41 -20.29
N ALA A 366 21.52 3.23 -20.76
CA ALA A 366 21.86 2.71 -22.09
C ALA A 366 20.86 3.07 -23.21
N GLY A 367 19.77 3.77 -22.88
CA GLY A 367 18.75 4.21 -23.83
C GLY A 367 17.60 3.23 -24.06
N LEU A 368 16.59 3.69 -24.80
CA LEU A 368 15.28 3.03 -24.95
C LEU A 368 15.37 1.56 -25.40
N ASP A 369 16.21 1.24 -26.39
CA ASP A 369 16.34 -0.14 -26.90
C ASP A 369 16.86 -1.11 -25.82
N ALA A 370 17.78 -0.66 -24.97
CA ALA A 370 18.30 -1.48 -23.88
C ALA A 370 17.25 -1.68 -22.79
N ILE A 371 16.51 -0.62 -22.46
CA ILE A 371 15.43 -0.63 -21.47
C ILE A 371 14.33 -1.59 -21.91
N LYS A 372 13.78 -1.42 -23.13
CA LYS A 372 12.70 -2.25 -23.67
C LYS A 372 13.10 -3.71 -23.77
N ARG A 373 14.31 -4.01 -24.26
CA ARG A 373 14.83 -5.40 -24.28
C ARG A 373 14.90 -6.01 -22.88
N ARG A 374 15.39 -5.26 -21.89
CA ARG A 374 15.47 -5.76 -20.51
C ARG A 374 14.09 -6.00 -19.90
N MET A 375 13.13 -5.13 -20.19
CA MET A 375 11.73 -5.32 -19.78
C MET A 375 11.12 -6.57 -20.41
N GLU A 376 11.35 -6.80 -21.72
CA GLU A 376 10.88 -8.00 -22.43
C GLU A 376 11.45 -9.29 -21.83
N GLU A 377 12.77 -9.31 -21.55
CA GLU A 377 13.42 -10.45 -20.88
C GLU A 377 12.76 -10.78 -19.54
N ILE A 378 12.50 -9.76 -18.70
CA ILE A 378 11.86 -9.96 -17.40
C ILE A 378 10.40 -10.38 -17.58
N ALA A 379 9.68 -9.81 -18.55
CA ALA A 379 8.30 -10.17 -18.84
C ALA A 379 8.18 -11.63 -19.28
N GLU A 380 9.11 -12.14 -20.08
CA GLU A 380 9.16 -13.55 -20.48
C GLU A 380 9.41 -14.46 -19.28
N LYS A 381 10.38 -14.12 -18.43
CA LYS A 381 10.62 -14.85 -17.17
C LYS A 381 9.41 -14.85 -16.26
N ARG A 382 8.68 -13.73 -16.15
CA ARG A 382 7.44 -13.64 -15.35
C ARG A 382 6.37 -14.60 -15.89
N LYS A 383 6.18 -14.66 -17.22
CA LYS A 383 5.23 -15.59 -17.86
C LYS A 383 5.58 -17.05 -17.56
N ASN A 384 6.87 -17.37 -17.48
CA ASN A 384 7.36 -18.72 -17.18
C ASN A 384 7.45 -19.03 -15.67
N ASN A 385 7.08 -18.09 -14.79
CA ASN A 385 7.26 -18.17 -13.33
C ASN A 385 8.74 -18.34 -12.89
N GLU A 386 9.66 -17.77 -13.66
CA GLU A 386 11.12 -17.83 -13.44
C GLU A 386 11.70 -16.50 -12.92
N ALA A 387 10.91 -15.42 -12.96
CA ALA A 387 11.37 -14.11 -12.49
C ALA A 387 11.50 -14.06 -10.96
N SER A 388 12.65 -13.60 -10.49
CA SER A 388 12.87 -13.31 -9.07
C SER A 388 12.09 -12.07 -8.60
N ASN A 389 11.87 -11.93 -7.29
CA ASN A 389 11.23 -10.73 -6.74
C ASN A 389 11.98 -9.45 -7.11
N VAL A 390 13.33 -9.48 -7.10
CA VAL A 390 14.16 -8.33 -7.50
C VAL A 390 13.95 -7.99 -8.97
N GLU A 391 13.83 -8.99 -9.86
CA GLU A 391 13.50 -8.73 -11.27
C GLU A 391 12.09 -8.17 -11.43
N ILE A 392 11.13 -8.63 -10.60
CA ILE A 392 9.78 -8.07 -10.59
C ILE A 392 9.83 -6.58 -10.18
N ASP A 393 10.52 -6.24 -9.10
CA ASP A 393 10.71 -4.86 -8.65
C ASP A 393 11.46 -4.01 -9.69
N LEU A 394 12.47 -4.60 -10.36
CA LEU A 394 13.23 -3.94 -11.40
C LEU A 394 12.35 -3.63 -12.62
N TYR A 395 11.49 -4.54 -13.05
CA TYR A 395 10.57 -4.27 -14.17
C TYR A 395 9.66 -3.09 -13.87
N THR A 396 9.10 -3.00 -12.65
CA THR A 396 8.27 -1.85 -12.23
C THR A 396 9.07 -0.54 -12.28
N THR A 397 10.35 -0.59 -11.88
CA THR A 397 11.25 0.57 -11.99
C THR A 397 11.53 0.91 -13.46
N LEU A 398 11.75 -0.09 -14.31
CA LEU A 398 12.03 0.09 -15.73
C LEU A 398 10.84 0.65 -16.52
N GLU A 399 9.60 0.40 -16.10
CA GLU A 399 8.41 1.07 -16.68
C GLU A 399 8.53 2.60 -16.55
N ILE A 400 8.95 3.09 -15.37
CA ILE A 400 9.11 4.53 -15.13
C ILE A 400 10.37 5.08 -15.82
N VAL A 401 11.44 4.29 -15.89
CA VAL A 401 12.65 4.64 -16.65
C VAL A 401 12.32 4.80 -18.13
N ASN A 402 11.55 3.87 -18.71
CA ASN A 402 11.11 3.94 -20.10
C ASN A 402 10.27 5.20 -20.34
N GLU A 403 9.28 5.48 -19.49
CA GLU A 403 8.48 6.71 -19.57
C GLU A 403 9.35 7.97 -19.49
N MET A 404 10.28 8.04 -18.54
CA MET A 404 11.19 9.16 -18.36
C MET A 404 12.03 9.42 -19.62
N TRP A 405 12.55 8.37 -20.27
CA TRP A 405 13.31 8.46 -21.51
C TRP A 405 12.45 8.90 -22.70
N GLU A 406 11.24 8.37 -22.84
CA GLU A 406 10.30 8.75 -23.91
C GLU A 406 9.88 10.23 -23.78
N ARG A 407 9.87 10.78 -22.55
CA ARG A 407 9.64 12.20 -22.28
C ARG A 407 10.88 13.09 -22.44
N GLY A 408 12.01 12.53 -22.86
CA GLY A 408 13.22 13.28 -23.23
C GLY A 408 14.27 13.46 -22.12
N PHE A 409 14.03 12.95 -20.91
CA PHE A 409 15.00 12.99 -19.81
C PHE A 409 15.98 11.82 -19.89
N LYS A 410 17.08 11.89 -19.12
CA LYS A 410 18.17 10.90 -19.19
C LYS A 410 18.69 10.51 -17.82
N PHE A 411 19.42 9.40 -17.77
CA PHE A 411 20.26 9.04 -16.63
C PHE A 411 21.72 9.38 -16.90
N GLY A 412 22.36 9.98 -15.90
CA GLY A 412 23.79 10.23 -15.86
C GLY A 412 24.55 8.97 -15.44
N LYS A 413 25.86 9.12 -15.29
CA LYS A 413 26.71 8.09 -14.68
C LYS A 413 26.85 8.36 -13.20
N LEU A 414 27.21 7.33 -12.43
CA LEU A 414 27.75 7.53 -11.09
C LEU A 414 28.94 8.48 -11.17
N ASP A 415 28.95 9.46 -10.27
CA ASP A 415 29.98 10.47 -10.16
C ASP A 415 30.48 10.50 -8.72
N LEU A 416 31.79 10.26 -8.55
CA LEU A 416 32.41 10.12 -7.23
C LEU A 416 32.18 11.36 -6.34
N TYR A 417 32.11 12.55 -6.93
CA TYR A 417 32.01 13.82 -6.21
C TYR A 417 30.62 14.45 -6.27
N ARG A 418 29.76 13.98 -7.18
CA ARG A 418 28.40 14.50 -7.32
C ARG A 418 27.32 13.54 -6.83
N SER A 419 27.42 12.23 -7.05
CA SER A 419 26.39 11.27 -6.65
C SER A 419 26.14 11.32 -5.15
N ASP A 420 24.88 11.25 -4.74
CA ASP A 420 24.53 11.13 -3.32
C ASP A 420 24.69 9.68 -2.82
N ALA A 421 24.59 9.47 -1.51
CA ALA A 421 24.53 8.14 -0.93
C ALA A 421 23.26 7.41 -1.37
N THR A 422 22.10 8.04 -1.19
CA THR A 422 20.77 7.40 -1.31
C THR A 422 19.85 8.07 -2.33
N GLU A 423 20.11 9.32 -2.69
CA GLU A 423 19.18 10.09 -3.51
C GLU A 423 19.65 10.32 -4.96
N PHE A 424 18.70 10.32 -5.90
CA PHE A 424 18.97 10.82 -7.23
C PHE A 424 19.11 12.36 -7.19
N ILE A 425 20.06 12.88 -7.97
CA ILE A 425 20.33 14.31 -8.08
C ILE A 425 19.99 14.79 -9.48
N ILE A 426 19.36 15.95 -9.57
CA ILE A 426 18.99 16.58 -10.84
C ILE A 426 20.17 17.39 -11.39
N ASP A 427 20.50 17.16 -12.65
CA ASP A 427 21.50 17.90 -13.44
C ASP A 427 20.90 18.28 -14.80
N GLY A 428 20.19 19.41 -14.85
CA GLY A 428 19.38 19.77 -16.01
C GLY A 428 18.30 18.71 -16.28
N ASP A 429 18.31 18.13 -17.47
CA ASP A 429 17.38 17.05 -17.88
C ASP A 429 17.90 15.64 -17.54
N THR A 430 18.94 15.54 -16.71
CA THR A 430 19.62 14.28 -16.37
C THR A 430 19.52 13.98 -14.88
N LEU A 431 19.23 12.74 -14.52
CA LEU A 431 19.32 12.26 -13.13
C LEU A 431 20.64 11.52 -12.90
N ILE A 432 21.44 12.00 -11.95
CA ILE A 432 22.66 11.34 -11.48
C ILE A 432 22.26 10.29 -10.45
N PRO A 433 22.60 9.00 -10.65
CA PRO A 433 22.24 7.95 -9.70
C PRO A 433 23.03 8.07 -8.39
N PRO A 434 22.43 7.65 -7.26
CA PRO A 434 23.13 7.50 -5.98
C PRO A 434 23.96 6.23 -5.94
N PHE A 435 24.87 6.15 -4.97
CA PHE A 435 25.71 4.96 -4.77
C PHE A 435 24.89 3.70 -4.42
N VAL A 436 23.77 3.80 -3.69
CA VAL A 436 22.90 2.64 -3.39
C VAL A 436 22.24 2.02 -4.62
N ALA A 437 22.17 2.74 -5.75
CA ALA A 437 21.66 2.15 -6.98
C ALA A 437 22.68 1.20 -7.64
N MET A 438 23.92 1.15 -7.13
CA MET A 438 24.95 0.24 -7.63
C MET A 438 24.79 -1.17 -7.04
N ASP A 439 24.83 -2.18 -7.91
CA ASP A 439 24.73 -3.58 -7.52
C ASP A 439 25.72 -3.95 -6.41
N GLY A 440 25.19 -4.45 -5.29
CA GLY A 440 25.97 -4.93 -4.15
C GLY A 440 26.47 -3.85 -3.19
N LEU A 441 26.21 -2.57 -3.43
CA LEU A 441 26.59 -1.49 -2.51
C LEU A 441 25.39 -1.09 -1.64
N GLY A 442 25.43 -1.50 -0.36
CA GLY A 442 24.39 -1.17 0.61
C GLY A 442 24.48 0.25 1.15
N GLU A 443 23.38 0.75 1.71
CA GLU A 443 23.22 2.11 2.23
C GLU A 443 24.33 2.57 3.18
N ASN A 444 24.77 1.71 4.10
CA ASN A 444 25.84 2.05 5.04
C ASN A 444 27.16 2.37 4.33
N VAL A 445 27.52 1.62 3.29
CA VAL A 445 28.74 1.85 2.51
C VAL A 445 28.60 3.12 1.68
N ALA A 446 27.41 3.38 1.12
CA ALA A 446 27.13 4.60 0.38
C ALA A 446 27.31 5.86 1.25
N LYS A 447 26.73 5.84 2.46
CA LYS A 447 26.87 6.93 3.44
C LYS A 447 28.32 7.12 3.89
N GLN A 448 29.06 6.04 4.13
CA GLN A 448 30.49 6.11 4.47
C GLN A 448 31.32 6.72 3.34
N LEU A 449 31.02 6.39 2.09
CA LEU A 449 31.73 6.93 0.93
C LEU A 449 31.49 8.45 0.79
N VAL A 450 30.25 8.89 0.93
CA VAL A 450 29.92 10.34 0.90
C VAL A 450 30.59 11.07 2.06
N ARG A 451 30.55 10.50 3.27
CA ARG A 451 31.24 11.08 4.43
C ARG A 451 32.77 11.18 4.20
N ALA A 452 33.38 10.15 3.64
CA ALA A 452 34.83 10.15 3.39
C ALA A 452 35.25 11.28 2.43
N ARG A 453 34.48 11.55 1.35
CA ARG A 453 34.80 12.66 0.44
C ARG A 453 34.59 14.04 1.05
N GLU A 454 33.71 14.17 2.04
CA GLU A 454 33.53 15.42 2.81
C GLU A 454 34.70 15.68 3.76
N GLU A 455 35.32 14.62 4.27
CA GLU A 455 36.53 14.70 5.11
C GLU A 455 37.80 14.97 4.27
N GLY A 456 37.81 14.63 2.99
CA GLY A 456 38.86 14.98 2.03
C GLY A 456 38.73 14.26 0.68
N GLU A 457 39.32 14.82 -0.38
CA GLU A 457 39.28 14.20 -1.71
C GLU A 457 39.96 12.82 -1.75
N PHE A 458 39.44 11.91 -2.59
CA PHE A 458 40.03 10.60 -2.80
C PHE A 458 41.31 10.72 -3.64
N LEU A 459 42.44 10.30 -3.08
CA LEU A 459 43.76 10.44 -3.72
C LEU A 459 44.15 9.25 -4.61
N SER A 460 43.45 8.12 -4.49
CA SER A 460 43.71 6.88 -5.24
C SER A 460 42.53 5.93 -5.22
#